data_AF-A0A8T6NV67-F1
#
_entry.id   AF-A0A8T6NV67-F1
#
_cell.length_a   1.000
_cell.length_b   1.000
_cell.length_c   1.000
_cell.angle_alpha   90.00
_cell.angle_beta   90.00
_cell.angle_gamma   90.00
#
_symmetry.space_group_name_H-M   'P 1'
#
loop_
_entity.id
_entity.type
_entity.pdbx_description
1 polymer ?
#
loop_
_entity_poly.entity_id
_entity_poly.type
_entity_poly.pdbx_seq_one_letter_code
_entity_poly.pdbx_strand_id
1 'polypeptide(L)'
;MILPQPGITRPLTTTIWVGVLNEETGERLPISAESTTVPIHTLRLNADQPTPDPDPLATGIGAQVGDWGTLETANLHHAENTVALTLHWTLSGTPPADYWQFIHLIDESEQLAAQLDRPPDPWLATGLWRPGDVFVHRYTLELPPDLPAGTYTVRTGLFDPTGGTRAPLVLNGDPVPEDSLIVGELTLP
;
A
#
# COMPACT_ATOMS: atom_id res chain seq x y z
N MET A 1 -10.63 -27.12 14.98
CA MET A 1 -11.29 -27.15 13.66
C MET A 1 -11.26 -25.74 13.11
N ILE A 2 -10.29 -25.44 12.24
CA ILE A 2 -10.22 -24.15 11.55
C ILE A 2 -11.28 -24.23 10.45
N LEU A 3 -12.39 -23.52 10.61
CA LEU A 3 -13.37 -23.39 9.53
C LEU A 3 -12.67 -22.67 8.37
N PRO A 4 -12.78 -23.16 7.11
CA PRO A 4 -12.26 -22.43 5.97
C PRO A 4 -13.00 -21.09 5.91
N GLN A 5 -12.28 -20.00 6.16
CA GLN A 5 -12.81 -18.68 5.84
C GLN A 5 -13.00 -18.63 4.32
N PRO A 6 -14.07 -17.99 3.81
CA PRO A 6 -14.26 -17.81 2.38
C PRO A 6 -12.95 -17.26 1.77
N GLY A 7 -12.53 -17.90 0.68
CA GLY A 7 -11.15 -17.91 0.19
C GLY A 7 -10.44 -16.56 0.27
N ILE A 8 -9.25 -16.56 0.86
CA ILE A 8 -8.38 -15.40 0.92
C ILE A 8 -8.13 -14.93 -0.52
N THR A 9 -8.54 -13.70 -0.86
CA THR A 9 -8.45 -13.14 -2.22
C THR A 9 -7.18 -12.32 -2.47
N ARG A 10 -6.41 -12.05 -1.42
CA ARG A 10 -5.10 -11.39 -1.48
C ARG A 10 -4.19 -11.86 -0.34
N PRO A 11 -2.85 -11.88 -0.51
CA PRO A 11 -1.95 -12.26 0.55
C PRO A 11 -2.13 -11.36 1.79
N LEU A 12 -1.97 -11.94 2.98
CA LEU A 12 -2.06 -11.23 4.24
C LEU A 12 -1.19 -11.89 5.30
N THR A 13 -0.94 -11.20 6.41
CA THR A 13 -0.35 -11.84 7.59
C THR A 13 -1.37 -12.11 8.69
N THR A 14 -1.14 -13.19 9.43
CA THR A 14 -1.85 -13.49 10.66
C THR A 14 -0.87 -13.98 11.72
N THR A 15 -1.20 -13.77 12.99
CA THR A 15 -0.37 -14.21 14.11
C THR A 15 -0.98 -15.45 14.74
N ILE A 16 -0.17 -16.49 14.91
CA ILE A 16 -0.53 -17.67 15.69
C ILE A 16 -0.32 -17.33 17.16
N TRP A 17 -1.40 -17.49 17.94
CA TRP A 17 -1.40 -17.35 19.38
C TRP A 17 -1.53 -18.72 20.04
N VAL A 18 -0.72 -18.98 21.06
CA VAL A 18 -0.78 -20.21 21.87
C VAL A 18 -1.17 -19.88 23.30
N GLY A 19 -2.05 -20.69 23.87
CA GLY A 19 -2.47 -20.66 25.27
C GLY A 19 -2.33 -22.04 25.89
N VAL A 20 -2.21 -22.10 27.22
CA VAL A 20 -2.28 -23.36 27.97
C VAL A 20 -3.69 -23.51 28.53
N LEU A 21 -4.27 -24.71 28.45
CA LEU A 21 -5.59 -25.03 29.00
C LEU A 21 -5.43 -25.89 30.24
N ASN A 22 -6.30 -25.69 31.23
CA ASN A 22 -6.54 -26.67 32.27
C ASN A 22 -7.26 -27.86 31.63
N GLU A 23 -6.70 -29.06 31.78
CA GLU A 23 -7.22 -30.27 31.12
C GLU A 23 -8.58 -30.71 31.67
N GLU A 24 -8.83 -30.51 32.96
CA GLU A 24 -10.05 -30.94 33.63
C GLU A 24 -11.21 -29.96 33.39
N THR A 25 -10.95 -28.65 33.45
CA THR A 25 -11.99 -27.62 33.31
C THR A 25 -12.12 -27.07 31.89
N GLY A 26 -11.11 -27.25 31.03
CA GLY A 26 -11.03 -26.64 29.71
C GLY A 26 -10.79 -25.12 29.74
N GLU A 27 -10.58 -24.52 30.91
CA GLU A 27 -10.33 -23.08 31.05
C GLU A 27 -8.90 -22.72 30.64
N ARG A 28 -8.70 -21.52 30.08
CA ARG A 28 -7.36 -21.03 29.76
C ARG A 28 -6.62 -20.61 31.02
N LEU A 29 -5.41 -21.13 31.19
CA LEU A 29 -4.50 -20.70 32.24
C LEU A 29 -3.85 -19.36 31.88
N PRO A 30 -3.64 -18.47 32.86
CA PRO A 30 -2.92 -17.23 32.63
C PRO A 30 -1.45 -17.53 32.26
N ILE A 31 -0.96 -16.90 31.19
CA ILE A 31 0.47 -16.93 30.83
C ILE A 31 1.20 -15.71 31.41
N SER A 32 0.49 -14.59 31.56
CA SER A 32 0.91 -13.43 32.33
C SER A 32 -0.27 -12.89 33.15
N ALA A 33 -0.05 -11.83 33.93
CA ALA A 33 -1.13 -11.15 34.67
C ALA A 33 -2.23 -10.58 33.74
N GLU A 34 -1.91 -10.33 32.47
CA GLU A 34 -2.78 -9.61 31.54
C GLU A 34 -3.22 -10.44 30.32
N SER A 35 -2.64 -11.64 30.13
CA SER A 35 -2.93 -12.47 28.96
C SER A 35 -2.96 -13.97 29.26
N THR A 36 -3.84 -14.66 28.55
CA THR A 36 -3.92 -16.14 28.51
C THR A 36 -3.28 -16.74 27.26
N THR A 37 -2.73 -15.90 26.37
CA THR A 37 -2.06 -16.34 25.14
C THR A 37 -0.80 -15.54 24.84
N VAL A 38 0.15 -16.19 24.19
CA VAL A 38 1.36 -15.55 23.64
C VAL A 38 1.42 -15.74 22.13
N PRO A 39 1.85 -14.73 21.36
CA PRO A 39 2.08 -14.88 19.94
C PRO A 39 3.36 -15.69 19.75
N ILE A 40 3.35 -16.70 18.89
CA ILE A 40 4.52 -17.56 18.65
C ILE A 40 5.08 -17.43 17.24
N HIS A 41 4.27 -16.98 16.28
CA HIS A 41 4.69 -16.87 14.89
C HIS A 41 3.74 -16.00 14.07
N THR A 42 4.28 -15.25 13.12
CA THR A 42 3.50 -14.56 12.09
C THR A 42 3.58 -15.35 10.80
N LEU A 43 2.43 -15.78 10.29
CA LEU A 43 2.32 -16.48 9.02
C LEU A 43 1.87 -15.50 7.93
N ARG A 44 2.58 -15.54 6.80
CA ARG A 44 2.06 -15.01 5.53
C ARG A 44 1.15 -16.06 4.93
N LEU A 45 -0.13 -15.74 4.78
CA LEU A 45 -1.08 -16.55 4.05
C LEU A 45 -1.05 -16.10 2.60
N ASN A 46 -0.76 -17.04 1.70
CA ASN A 46 -0.81 -16.79 0.27
C ASN A 46 -2.26 -16.79 -0.21
N ALA A 47 -2.52 -16.06 -1.29
CA ALA A 47 -3.76 -16.14 -2.03
C ALA A 47 -3.41 -16.46 -3.48
N ASP A 48 -4.25 -17.25 -4.13
CA ASP A 48 -4.26 -17.26 -5.59
C ASP A 48 -4.85 -15.91 -6.01
N GLN A 49 -3.99 -15.01 -6.50
CA GLN A 49 -4.41 -13.68 -6.90
C GLN A 49 -4.89 -13.76 -8.34
N PRO A 50 -6.20 -13.57 -8.61
CA PRO A 50 -6.64 -13.41 -9.99
C PRO A 50 -5.97 -12.17 -10.57
N THR A 51 -5.66 -12.21 -11.86
CA THR A 51 -5.30 -10.99 -12.58
C THR A 51 -6.43 -9.98 -12.34
N PRO A 52 -6.15 -8.79 -11.80
CA PRO A 52 -7.18 -7.79 -11.59
C PRO A 52 -7.84 -7.48 -12.93
N ASP A 53 -9.16 -7.32 -12.93
CA ASP A 53 -9.85 -6.82 -14.12
C ASP A 53 -9.22 -5.48 -14.50
N PRO A 54 -8.82 -5.30 -15.77
CA PRO A 54 -8.23 -4.05 -16.21
C PRO A 54 -9.27 -2.95 -16.04
N ASP A 55 -8.94 -1.96 -15.22
CA ASP A 55 -9.72 -0.74 -15.13
C ASP A 55 -9.54 0.01 -16.46
N PRO A 56 -10.60 0.14 -17.29
CA PRO A 56 -10.47 0.73 -18.62
C PRO A 56 -10.13 2.22 -18.58
N LEU A 57 -10.28 2.87 -17.43
CA LEU A 57 -9.94 4.27 -17.21
C LEU A 57 -8.53 4.44 -16.62
N ALA A 58 -7.84 3.35 -16.27
CA ALA A 58 -6.49 3.44 -15.76
C ALA A 58 -5.49 3.77 -16.87
N THR A 59 -4.58 4.70 -16.57
CA THR A 59 -3.48 5.07 -17.44
C THR A 59 -2.34 4.07 -17.26
N GLY A 60 -1.83 3.52 -18.37
CA GLY A 60 -0.63 2.69 -18.37
C GLY A 60 0.61 3.54 -18.04
N ILE A 61 1.35 3.12 -17.02
CA ILE A 61 2.56 3.79 -16.53
C ILE A 61 3.79 2.95 -16.86
N GLY A 62 3.88 1.73 -16.31
CA GLY A 62 5.04 0.86 -16.46
C GLY A 62 6.31 1.36 -15.77
N ALA A 63 6.18 2.06 -14.63
CA ALA A 63 7.32 2.57 -13.87
C ALA A 63 7.90 1.45 -12.99
N GLN A 64 9.20 1.18 -13.11
CA GLN A 64 9.91 0.23 -12.25
C GLN A 64 10.20 0.88 -10.90
N VAL A 65 10.00 0.12 -9.82
CA VAL A 65 10.39 0.48 -8.46
C VAL A 65 11.47 -0.47 -7.96
N GLY A 66 12.65 0.08 -7.69
CA GLY A 66 13.85 -0.70 -7.45
C GLY A 66 14.05 -1.77 -8.54
N ASP A 67 14.52 -2.95 -8.12
CA ASP A 67 14.65 -4.15 -8.94
C ASP A 67 13.56 -5.19 -8.65
N TRP A 68 12.50 -4.79 -7.94
CA TRP A 68 11.57 -5.72 -7.31
C TRP A 68 10.09 -5.54 -7.68
N GLY A 69 9.71 -4.47 -8.38
CA GLY A 69 8.32 -4.30 -8.80
C GLY A 69 8.11 -3.27 -9.89
N THR A 70 6.86 -3.19 -10.35
CA THR A 70 6.39 -2.25 -11.36
C THR A 70 5.06 -1.65 -10.93
N LEU A 71 4.93 -0.32 -11.03
CA LEU A 71 3.64 0.37 -11.06
C LEU A 71 3.11 0.29 -12.49
N GLU A 72 2.18 -0.63 -12.72
CA GLU A 72 1.63 -0.90 -14.04
C GLU A 72 0.69 0.21 -14.49
N THR A 73 -0.27 0.56 -13.63
CA THR A 73 -1.29 1.55 -13.95
C THR A 73 -1.63 2.44 -12.76
N ALA A 74 -2.09 3.64 -13.08
CA ALA A 74 -2.67 4.57 -12.13
C ALA A 74 -4.00 5.08 -12.68
N ASN A 75 -5.02 5.16 -11.83
CA ASN A 75 -6.29 5.80 -12.15
C ASN A 75 -6.60 6.87 -11.11
N LEU A 76 -6.73 8.11 -11.57
CA LEU A 76 -7.00 9.26 -10.75
C LEU A 76 -8.38 9.81 -11.07
N HIS A 77 -9.20 9.96 -10.03
CA HIS A 77 -10.50 10.64 -10.09
C HIS A 77 -10.54 11.74 -9.05
N HIS A 78 -10.94 12.92 -9.45
CA HIS A 78 -11.23 14.03 -8.54
C HIS A 78 -12.74 14.20 -8.42
N ALA A 79 -13.24 14.21 -7.18
CA ALA A 79 -14.64 14.46 -6.88
C ALA A 79 -14.74 15.40 -5.69
N GLU A 80 -15.38 16.55 -5.89
CA GLU A 80 -15.59 17.59 -4.87
C GLU A 80 -14.27 17.93 -4.14
N ASN A 81 -14.15 17.48 -2.89
CA ASN A 81 -13.03 17.76 -2.01
C ASN A 81 -12.11 16.54 -1.84
N THR A 82 -12.14 15.57 -2.76
CA THR A 82 -11.33 14.35 -2.64
C THR A 82 -10.67 13.95 -3.95
N VAL A 83 -9.43 13.48 -3.86
CA VAL A 83 -8.74 12.78 -4.94
C VAL A 83 -8.70 11.30 -4.62
N ALA A 84 -9.38 10.49 -5.43
CA ALA A 84 -9.31 9.05 -5.40
C ALA A 84 -8.21 8.55 -6.35
N LEU A 85 -7.24 7.82 -5.83
CA LEU A 85 -6.15 7.23 -6.60
C LEU A 85 -6.18 5.71 -6.45
N THR A 86 -6.24 5.00 -7.58
CA THR A 86 -6.08 3.54 -7.64
C THR A 86 -4.75 3.22 -8.32
N LEU A 87 -3.92 2.43 -7.65
CA LEU A 87 -2.60 2.02 -8.12
C LEU A 87 -2.55 0.50 -8.29
N HIS A 88 -2.01 0.05 -9.42
CA HIS A 88 -1.82 -1.36 -9.72
C HIS A 88 -0.34 -1.72 -9.75
N TRP A 89 0.08 -2.59 -8.84
CA TRP A 89 1.46 -3.04 -8.69
C TRP A 89 1.61 -4.51 -9.06
N THR A 90 2.71 -4.84 -9.73
CA THR A 90 3.19 -6.22 -9.94
C THR A 90 4.59 -6.38 -9.35
N LEU A 91 4.86 -7.54 -8.75
CA LEU A 91 6.12 -7.78 -8.05
C LEU A 91 6.98 -8.81 -8.78
N SER A 92 8.22 -8.43 -9.07
CA SER A 92 9.27 -9.29 -9.62
C SER A 92 10.29 -9.74 -8.56
N GLY A 93 10.32 -9.06 -7.41
CA GLY A 93 11.24 -9.26 -6.31
C GLY A 93 10.57 -9.04 -4.95
N THR A 94 11.37 -9.08 -3.88
CA THR A 94 10.91 -8.71 -2.54
C THR A 94 11.46 -7.33 -2.19
N PRO A 95 10.61 -6.37 -1.78
CA PRO A 95 11.08 -5.06 -1.32
C PRO A 95 12.08 -5.19 -0.16
N PRO A 96 13.18 -4.42 -0.15
CA PRO A 96 14.20 -4.51 0.89
C PRO A 96 13.80 -3.86 2.22
N ALA A 97 12.66 -3.18 2.29
CA ALA A 97 12.16 -2.48 3.47
C ALA A 97 10.63 -2.44 3.52
N ASP A 98 10.09 -2.05 4.67
CA ASP A 98 8.66 -1.82 4.87
C ASP A 98 8.27 -0.39 4.44
N TYR A 99 8.30 -0.15 3.13
CA TYR A 99 7.85 1.08 2.48
C TYR A 99 6.38 1.46 2.76
N TRP A 100 6.15 2.77 2.88
CA TRP A 100 4.85 3.43 2.84
C TRP A 100 4.60 4.05 1.47
N GLN A 101 3.34 4.08 1.05
CA GLN A 101 2.91 4.88 -0.10
C GLN A 101 2.74 6.32 0.35
N PHE A 102 3.31 7.25 -0.41
CA PHE A 102 2.98 8.67 -0.33
C PHE A 102 2.15 9.08 -1.53
N ILE A 103 1.17 9.96 -1.30
CA ILE A 103 0.41 10.64 -2.36
C ILE A 103 0.41 12.12 -2.01
N HIS A 104 1.05 12.92 -2.84
CA HIS A 104 1.25 14.34 -2.62
C HIS A 104 0.52 15.14 -3.67
N LEU A 105 -0.19 16.17 -3.23
CA LEU A 105 -0.76 17.20 -4.09
C LEU A 105 0.18 18.39 -4.05
N ILE A 106 0.70 18.77 -5.21
CA ILE A 106 1.70 19.83 -5.38
C ILE A 106 1.11 20.96 -6.22
N ASP A 107 1.27 22.21 -5.77
CA ASP A 107 0.83 23.40 -6.52
C ASP A 107 1.82 23.80 -7.63
N GLU A 108 1.46 24.82 -8.42
CA GLU A 108 2.30 25.34 -9.52
C GLU A 108 3.64 25.94 -9.05
N SER A 109 3.78 26.24 -7.75
CA SER A 109 5.00 26.75 -7.12
C SER A 109 5.85 25.62 -6.50
N GLU A 110 5.57 24.36 -6.86
CA GLU A 110 6.21 23.16 -6.31
C GLU A 110 6.05 23.04 -4.78
N GLN A 111 5.00 23.62 -4.21
CA GLN A 111 4.70 23.51 -2.78
C GLN A 111 3.66 22.42 -2.51
N LEU A 112 3.81 21.77 -1.36
CA LEU A 112 2.88 20.75 -0.91
C LEU A 112 1.56 21.39 -0.45
N ALA A 113 0.46 21.06 -1.13
CA ALA A 113 -0.89 21.52 -0.82
C ALA A 113 -1.67 20.53 0.05
N ALA A 114 -1.49 19.23 -0.17
CA ALA A 114 -2.11 18.16 0.62
C ALA A 114 -1.28 16.87 0.50
N GLN A 115 -1.40 15.96 1.48
CA GLN A 115 -0.73 14.66 1.41
C GLN A 115 -1.46 13.53 2.12
N LEU A 116 -1.17 12.30 1.69
CA LEU A 116 -1.52 11.06 2.36
C LEU A 116 -0.32 10.11 2.35
N ASP A 117 0.20 9.80 3.54
CA ASP A 117 1.30 8.86 3.73
C ASP A 117 0.85 7.71 4.63
N ARG A 118 0.88 6.48 4.12
CA ARG A 118 0.49 5.28 4.91
C ARG A 118 1.05 3.97 4.33
N PRO A 119 1.09 2.87 5.10
CA PRO A 119 1.34 1.55 4.55
C PRO A 119 0.34 1.25 3.41
N PRO A 120 0.77 0.61 2.30
CA PRO A 120 -0.15 0.26 1.22
C PRO A 120 -1.24 -0.73 1.66
N ASP A 121 -0.88 -1.68 2.52
CA ASP A 121 -1.80 -2.65 3.12
C ASP A 121 -1.57 -2.73 4.65
N PRO A 122 -2.61 -2.59 5.49
CA PRO A 122 -2.45 -2.62 6.95
C PRO A 122 -2.26 -4.02 7.53
N TRP A 123 -2.44 -5.08 6.73
CA TRP A 123 -2.27 -6.49 7.14
C TRP A 123 -1.07 -7.16 6.49
N LEU A 124 -0.41 -6.50 5.53
CA LEU A 124 0.76 -7.03 4.84
C LEU A 124 1.77 -5.91 4.57
N ALA A 125 2.79 -5.84 5.43
CA ALA A 125 3.92 -4.94 5.22
C ALA A 125 4.63 -5.25 3.89
N THR A 126 5.15 -4.21 3.24
CA THR A 126 5.79 -4.27 1.92
C THR A 126 7.03 -5.18 1.90
N GLY A 127 7.81 -5.27 2.99
CA GLY A 127 8.91 -6.25 3.09
C GLY A 127 8.46 -7.71 3.10
N LEU A 128 7.15 -7.96 3.27
CA LEU A 128 6.53 -9.28 3.18
C LEU A 128 5.89 -9.56 1.82
N TRP A 129 5.98 -8.63 0.87
CA TRP A 129 5.60 -8.88 -0.52
C TRP A 129 6.56 -9.87 -1.17
N ARG A 130 6.06 -10.61 -2.15
CA ARG A 130 6.77 -11.70 -2.82
C ARG A 130 6.67 -11.55 -4.34
N PRO A 131 7.65 -12.08 -5.09
CA PRO A 131 7.54 -12.17 -6.54
C PRO A 131 6.25 -12.88 -6.96
N GLY A 132 5.59 -12.35 -7.98
CA GLY A 132 4.29 -12.81 -8.46
C GLY A 132 3.09 -12.20 -7.73
N ASP A 133 3.29 -11.46 -6.63
CA ASP A 133 2.20 -10.71 -6.03
C ASP A 133 1.69 -9.62 -6.98
N VAL A 134 0.38 -9.39 -6.92
CA VAL A 134 -0.31 -8.34 -7.67
C VAL A 134 -1.21 -7.57 -6.73
N PHE A 135 -1.05 -6.25 -6.62
CA PHE A 135 -1.83 -5.44 -5.70
C PHE A 135 -2.58 -4.32 -6.41
N VAL A 136 -3.85 -4.16 -6.06
CA VAL A 136 -4.66 -2.99 -6.41
C VAL A 136 -4.94 -2.21 -5.13
N HIS A 137 -4.20 -1.13 -4.92
CA HIS A 137 -4.37 -0.26 -3.76
C HIS A 137 -5.22 0.95 -4.11
N ARG A 138 -6.13 1.30 -3.21
CA ARG A 138 -7.04 2.44 -3.36
C ARG A 138 -6.80 3.43 -2.24
N TYR A 139 -6.69 4.69 -2.62
CA TYR A 139 -6.40 5.79 -1.73
C TYR A 139 -7.41 6.92 -1.96
N THR A 140 -7.71 7.63 -0.89
CA THR A 140 -8.54 8.83 -0.91
C THR A 140 -7.75 9.91 -0.19
N LEU A 141 -7.34 10.93 -0.91
CA LEU A 141 -6.71 12.13 -0.39
C LEU A 141 -7.79 13.19 -0.22
N GLU A 142 -8.01 13.63 1.02
CA GLU A 142 -8.90 14.74 1.33
C GLU A 142 -8.21 16.07 0.97
N LEU A 143 -8.93 16.95 0.28
CA LEU A 143 -8.47 18.27 -0.11
C LEU A 143 -8.90 19.30 0.94
N PRO A 144 -7.97 20.16 1.42
CA PRO A 144 -8.34 21.30 2.26
C PRO A 144 -9.39 22.18 1.55
N PRO A 145 -10.44 22.63 2.26
CA PRO A 145 -11.53 23.41 1.65
C PRO A 145 -11.10 24.83 1.23
N ASP A 146 -9.93 25.28 1.66
CA ASP A 146 -9.35 26.60 1.42
C ASP A 146 -8.21 26.58 0.38
N LEU A 147 -8.03 25.47 -0.35
CA LEU A 147 -7.08 25.43 -1.46
C LEU A 147 -7.42 26.51 -2.50
N PRO A 148 -6.45 27.34 -2.90
CA PRO A 148 -6.64 28.32 -3.97
C PRO A 148 -7.07 27.67 -5.29
N ALA A 149 -7.83 28.40 -6.10
CA ALA A 149 -8.05 28.06 -7.50
C ALA A 149 -6.69 27.95 -8.24
N GLY A 150 -6.56 26.96 -9.11
CA GLY A 150 -5.30 26.71 -9.81
C GLY A 150 -5.10 25.26 -10.21
N THR A 151 -3.97 25.00 -10.87
CA THR A 151 -3.57 23.65 -11.27
C THR A 151 -2.72 23.01 -10.19
N TYR A 152 -2.99 21.74 -9.90
CA TYR A 152 -2.20 20.95 -8.98
C TYR A 152 -1.80 19.64 -9.63
N THR A 153 -0.59 19.19 -9.32
CA THR A 153 -0.05 17.91 -9.76
C THR A 153 -0.18 16.89 -8.64
N VAL A 154 -0.66 15.69 -8.96
CA VAL A 154 -0.66 14.55 -8.02
C VAL A 154 0.56 13.68 -8.28
N ARG A 155 1.37 13.52 -7.24
CA ARG A 155 2.61 12.75 -7.25
C ARG A 155 2.52 11.58 -6.29
N THR A 156 3.22 10.49 -6.61
CA THR A 156 3.24 9.31 -5.75
C THR A 156 4.55 8.52 -5.88
N GLY A 157 4.83 7.74 -4.85
CA GLY A 157 5.96 6.83 -4.77
C GLY A 157 5.96 6.08 -3.45
N LEU A 158 7.03 5.32 -3.22
CA LEU A 158 7.24 4.55 -2.00
C LEU A 158 8.41 5.11 -1.22
N PHE A 159 8.32 5.14 0.11
CA PHE A 159 9.41 5.60 0.98
C PHE A 159 9.51 4.75 2.25
N ASP A 160 10.72 4.53 2.74
CA ASP A 160 10.95 3.89 4.03
C ASP A 160 10.58 4.88 5.15
N PRO A 161 9.55 4.62 5.98
CA PRO A 161 9.15 5.52 7.05
C PRO A 161 10.19 5.65 8.17
N THR A 162 11.16 4.74 8.26
CA THR A 162 12.20 4.76 9.29
C THR A 162 13.34 5.71 8.91
N GLY A 163 13.81 5.61 7.65
CA GLY A 163 14.92 6.42 7.14
C GLY A 163 14.51 7.60 6.25
N GLY A 164 13.23 7.71 5.87
CA GLY A 164 12.72 8.73 4.94
C GLY A 164 13.19 8.56 3.49
N THR A 165 13.92 7.50 3.17
CA THR A 165 14.51 7.29 1.83
C THR A 165 13.44 6.77 0.87
N ARG A 166 13.33 7.40 -0.31
CA ARG A 166 12.41 6.96 -1.36
C ARG A 166 12.95 5.72 -2.09
N ALA A 167 12.06 4.84 -2.51
CA ALA A 167 12.40 3.70 -3.36
C ALA A 167 12.70 4.21 -4.77
N PRO A 168 13.85 3.82 -5.39
CA PRO A 168 14.21 4.30 -6.71
C PRO A 168 13.11 4.05 -7.75
N LEU A 169 12.76 5.07 -8.54
CA LEU A 169 11.81 4.93 -9.64
C LEU A 169 12.49 5.13 -10.99
N VAL A 170 12.18 4.26 -11.94
CA VAL A 170 12.65 4.34 -13.33
C VAL A 170 11.44 4.25 -14.26
N LEU A 171 11.31 5.20 -15.17
CA LEU A 171 10.26 5.22 -16.20
C LEU A 171 10.91 5.29 -17.57
N ASN A 172 10.54 4.38 -18.48
CA ASN A 172 11.11 4.27 -19.83
C ASN A 172 12.65 4.15 -19.86
N GLY A 173 13.26 3.63 -18.79
CA GLY A 173 14.71 3.47 -18.66
C GLY A 173 15.43 4.66 -18.00
N ASP A 174 14.73 5.76 -17.74
CA ASP A 174 15.29 6.95 -17.11
C ASP A 174 14.87 7.06 -15.62
N PRO A 175 15.77 7.46 -14.72
CA PRO A 175 15.41 7.76 -13.34
C PRO A 175 14.34 8.86 -13.26
N VAL A 176 13.31 8.63 -12.45
CA VAL A 176 12.28 9.63 -12.16
C VAL A 176 12.84 10.63 -11.15
N PRO A 177 12.74 11.94 -11.39
CA PRO A 177 13.20 12.95 -10.43
C PRO A 177 12.60 12.75 -9.04
N GLU A 178 13.45 12.83 -8.02
CA GLU A 178 13.11 12.64 -6.62
C GLU A 178 12.38 11.33 -6.29
N ASP A 179 12.43 10.33 -7.17
CA ASP A 179 11.68 9.08 -7.02
C ASP A 179 10.17 9.33 -6.77
N SER A 180 9.64 10.33 -7.47
CA SER A 180 8.27 10.82 -7.32
C SER A 180 7.60 10.92 -8.68
N LEU A 181 6.72 9.98 -8.96
CA LEU A 181 6.02 9.88 -10.24
C LEU A 181 4.79 10.80 -10.25
N ILE A 182 4.64 11.59 -11.31
CA ILE A 182 3.39 12.31 -11.61
C ILE A 182 2.37 11.32 -12.16
N VAL A 183 1.21 11.23 -11.51
CA VAL A 183 0.12 10.30 -11.89
C VAL A 183 -1.14 11.01 -12.39
N GLY A 184 -1.15 12.33 -12.35
CA GLY A 184 -2.20 13.16 -12.95
C GLY A 184 -2.14 14.60 -12.47
N GLU A 185 -3.04 15.40 -13.03
CA GLU A 185 -3.24 16.80 -12.68
C GLU A 185 -4.72 17.02 -12.33
N LEU A 186 -4.98 18.02 -11.50
CA LEU A 186 -6.33 18.49 -11.20
C LEU A 186 -6.37 20.02 -11.25
N THR A 187 -7.49 20.58 -11.69
CA THR A 187 -7.71 22.02 -11.74
C THR A 187 -8.86 22.38 -10.81
N LEU A 188 -8.60 23.23 -9.82
CA LEU A 188 -9.61 23.79 -8.94
C LEU A 188 -10.12 25.12 -9.51
N PRO A 189 -11.45 25.35 -9.51
CA PRO A 189 -12.09 26.53 -10.09
C PRO A 189 -11.94 27.81 -9.26
#